data_AF-I0FE58-F1
#
_entry.id   AF-I0FE58-F1
#
_cell.length_a   1.000
_cell.length_b   1.000
_cell.length_c   1.000
_cell.angle_alpha   90.00
_cell.angle_beta   90.00
_cell.angle_gamma   90.00
#
_symmetry.space_group_name_H-M   'P 1'
#
loop_
_entity.id
_entity.type
_entity.pdbx_description
1 polymer ?
#
loop_
_entity_poly.entity_id
_entity_poly.type
_entity_poly.pdbx_seq_one_letter_code
_entity_poly.pdbx_strand_id
1 'polypeptide(L)'
;MKIICRIFCILSCFMIIGCSSDGQLSSGKIYPYLRYAKGNKGADALSSFGVDIILQKQGNKGSLAYSDLLQSINNIKKTLKFNCLEFDESQFDDMFQVCSSDKVKYDIKFKREIYASLNYDVNSLGNLKTIVKSLVNSGKKNCCDLVVTLLRYLSISTQYVSDIINEKGVILNVANLNILKRRDNVDGLRDLKSKLDTVLLQHNALVNKLSVILERSVGIYSDAADLQSKVGAISIYLSSMISRDSDIYNGIFNPFDASVGANKLSLQSLNFAIMKKVEELTK
;
A
#
# COMPACT_ATOMS: atom_id res chain seq x y z
N MET A 1 21.19 -44.25 -15.73
CA MET A 1 20.18 -43.58 -14.89
C MET A 1 20.85 -42.48 -14.05
N LYS A 2 21.43 -41.51 -14.74
CA LYS A 2 22.03 -40.26 -14.26
C LYS A 2 21.38 -39.18 -15.13
N ILE A 3 21.11 -37.98 -14.60
CA ILE A 3 20.28 -36.88 -15.15
C ILE A 3 18.87 -36.83 -14.52
N ILE A 4 18.77 -36.67 -13.19
CA ILE A 4 17.63 -35.98 -12.52
C ILE A 4 18.11 -35.14 -11.30
N CYS A 5 19.30 -35.41 -10.71
CA CYS A 5 19.82 -34.64 -9.56
C CYS A 5 20.60 -33.34 -9.89
N ARG A 6 20.34 -32.64 -11.00
CA ARG A 6 21.09 -31.39 -11.33
C ARG A 6 20.26 -30.10 -11.38
N ILE A 7 18.97 -30.14 -11.04
CA ILE A 7 18.11 -28.94 -11.06
C ILE A 7 17.85 -28.35 -9.66
N PHE A 8 18.27 -29.01 -8.58
CA PHE A 8 18.08 -28.52 -7.21
C PHE A 8 19.25 -27.74 -6.59
N CYS A 9 20.32 -27.44 -7.34
CA CYS A 9 21.52 -26.76 -6.80
C CYS A 9 21.75 -25.33 -7.31
N ILE A 10 20.82 -24.73 -8.05
CA ILE A 10 21.01 -23.36 -8.62
C ILE A 10 20.16 -22.29 -7.91
N LEU A 11 19.34 -22.64 -6.91
CA LEU A 11 18.47 -21.66 -6.22
C LEU A 11 18.83 -21.36 -4.75
N SER A 12 20.07 -21.64 -4.32
CA SER A 12 20.50 -21.45 -2.92
C SER A 12 21.76 -20.59 -2.75
N CYS A 13 22.03 -19.65 -3.66
CA CYS A 13 23.22 -18.78 -3.59
C CYS A 13 22.95 -17.28 -3.71
N PHE A 14 21.91 -16.77 -3.02
CA PHE A 14 21.82 -15.35 -2.68
C PHE A 14 21.64 -15.17 -1.16
N MET A 15 22.68 -15.55 -0.42
CA MET A 15 22.94 -15.05 0.93
C MET A 15 24.16 -14.13 0.83
N ILE A 16 23.92 -12.82 0.71
CA ILE A 16 24.91 -11.78 0.95
C ILE A 16 24.54 -11.22 2.34
N ILE A 17 25.23 -11.65 3.39
CA ILE A 17 26.30 -10.90 4.07
C ILE A 17 25.81 -9.49 4.45
N GLY A 18 25.23 -9.38 5.64
CA GLY A 18 25.12 -8.14 6.39
C GLY A 18 25.87 -8.32 7.70
N CYS A 19 27.05 -7.71 7.79
CA CYS A 19 27.89 -7.71 8.98
C CYS A 19 27.16 -7.11 10.19
N SER A 20 27.36 -7.76 11.32
CA SER A 20 27.07 -7.24 12.65
C SER A 20 28.00 -6.06 12.96
N SER A 21 27.46 -4.99 13.53
CA SER A 21 28.21 -4.06 14.37
C SER A 21 27.35 -3.72 15.58
N ASP A 22 27.68 -4.35 16.70
CA ASP A 22 27.27 -3.90 18.03
C ASP A 22 27.79 -2.49 18.28
N GLY A 23 26.89 -1.64 18.76
CA GLY A 23 27.18 -0.29 19.22
C GLY A 23 26.12 0.11 20.22
N GLN A 24 26.27 -0.37 21.46
CA GLN A 24 25.59 0.21 22.62
C GLN A 24 25.91 1.70 22.69
N LEU A 25 24.88 2.55 22.71
CA LEU A 25 24.95 3.85 23.38
C LEU A 25 23.54 4.23 23.87
N SER A 26 23.35 3.96 25.16
CA SER A 26 22.37 4.61 26.01
C SER A 26 22.54 6.13 25.94
N SER A 27 21.44 6.88 25.78
CA SER A 27 21.21 8.19 26.39
C SER A 27 19.98 8.83 25.74
N GLY A 28 18.87 8.84 26.46
CA GLY A 28 17.67 9.55 26.05
C GLY A 28 17.94 11.04 25.85
N LYS A 29 17.35 11.63 24.80
CA LYS A 29 17.00 13.06 24.77
C LYS A 29 15.68 13.25 24.03
N ILE A 30 14.82 13.95 24.75
CA ILE A 30 13.50 14.50 24.42
C ILE A 30 13.54 15.21 23.06
N TYR A 31 12.59 14.92 22.18
CA TYR A 31 12.40 15.65 20.93
C TYR A 31 11.57 16.93 21.17
N PRO A 32 12.12 18.13 20.94
CA PRO A 32 11.35 19.36 21.03
C PRO A 32 10.68 19.62 19.67
N TYR A 33 9.35 19.47 19.63
CA TYR A 33 8.53 20.16 18.64
C TYR A 33 8.46 21.65 18.99
N LEU A 34 8.28 22.49 17.96
CA LEU A 34 8.06 23.95 17.96
C LEU A 34 9.30 24.84 17.83
N ARG A 35 9.63 25.17 16.57
CA ARG A 35 9.93 26.54 16.13
C ARG A 35 9.49 26.70 14.67
N TYR A 36 8.21 27.02 14.47
CA TYR A 36 7.81 27.71 13.25
C TYR A 36 7.92 29.21 13.50
N ALA A 37 8.68 29.86 12.62
CA ALA A 37 8.83 31.30 12.61
C ALA A 37 7.49 31.98 12.31
N LYS A 38 7.22 32.97 13.15
CA LYS A 38 6.19 33.99 13.08
C LYS A 38 6.23 34.70 11.72
N GLY A 39 5.20 34.51 10.91
CA GLY A 39 4.88 35.28 9.70
C GLY A 39 3.37 35.29 9.55
N ASN A 40 2.78 36.47 9.65
CA ASN A 40 1.37 36.68 9.97
C ASN A 40 0.50 36.77 8.69
N LYS A 41 -0.80 36.44 8.86
CA LYS A 41 -1.97 36.67 7.99
C LYS A 41 -2.30 35.62 6.92
N GLY A 42 -3.25 34.76 7.28
CA GLY A 42 -4.59 34.71 6.69
C GLY A 42 -4.72 34.26 5.22
N ALA A 43 -5.40 33.13 5.04
CA ALA A 43 -6.11 32.72 3.83
C ALA A 43 -5.27 32.57 2.55
N ASP A 44 -4.59 31.43 2.38
CA ASP A 44 -4.10 31.02 1.04
C ASP A 44 -3.98 29.49 0.85
N ALA A 45 -4.84 28.71 1.52
CA ALA A 45 -5.00 27.28 1.24
C ALA A 45 -5.95 26.99 0.06
N LEU A 46 -6.32 28.01 -0.73
CA LEU A 46 -7.22 27.92 -1.89
C LEU A 46 -6.64 28.49 -3.19
N SER A 47 -5.38 28.93 -3.23
CA SER A 47 -4.79 29.56 -4.43
C SER A 47 -4.13 28.60 -5.44
N SER A 48 -4.26 27.28 -5.26
CA SER A 48 -3.80 26.30 -6.26
C SER A 48 -4.50 26.43 -7.62
N PHE A 49 -5.68 27.04 -7.68
CA PHE A 49 -6.39 27.29 -8.95
C PHE A 49 -5.81 28.47 -9.76
N GLY A 50 -5.03 29.36 -9.13
CA GLY A 50 -4.48 30.56 -9.80
C GLY A 50 -3.22 30.30 -10.64
N VAL A 51 -2.45 29.27 -10.29
CA VAL A 51 -1.20 28.92 -10.99
C VAL A 51 -1.50 28.13 -12.28
N ASP A 52 -2.59 27.36 -12.31
CA ASP A 52 -3.01 26.55 -13.46
C ASP A 52 -3.42 27.40 -14.67
N ILE A 53 -3.97 28.60 -14.46
CA ILE A 53 -4.46 29.47 -15.54
C ILE A 53 -3.29 30.17 -16.28
N ILE A 54 -2.16 30.42 -15.59
CA ILE A 54 -1.02 31.13 -16.18
C ILE A 54 -0.18 30.20 -17.07
N LEU A 55 -0.07 28.91 -16.73
CA LEU A 55 0.70 27.93 -17.52
C LEU A 55 -0.03 27.47 -18.79
N GLN A 56 -1.38 27.44 -18.78
CA GLN A 56 -2.16 27.10 -19.99
C GLN A 56 -2.03 28.15 -21.11
N LYS A 57 -1.69 29.40 -20.78
CA LYS A 57 -1.70 30.52 -21.74
C LYS A 57 -0.46 30.59 -22.66
N GLN A 58 0.55 29.73 -22.47
CA GLN A 58 1.82 29.78 -23.22
C GLN A 58 2.13 28.57 -24.12
N GLY A 59 1.21 27.62 -24.32
CA GLY A 59 1.40 26.56 -25.32
C GLY A 59 2.57 25.59 -25.06
N ASN A 60 3.15 25.58 -23.85
CA ASN A 60 4.20 24.64 -23.49
C ASN A 60 3.60 23.28 -23.10
N LYS A 61 3.62 22.33 -24.05
CA LYS A 61 3.11 20.96 -23.88
C LYS A 61 3.75 20.22 -22.70
N GLY A 62 5.02 20.49 -22.39
CA GLY A 62 5.72 19.90 -21.25
C GLY A 62 5.15 20.34 -19.90
N SER A 63 4.81 21.63 -19.77
CA SER A 63 4.19 22.15 -18.54
C SER A 63 2.81 21.54 -18.29
N LEU A 64 2.02 21.34 -19.34
CA LEU A 64 0.71 20.70 -19.22
C LEU A 64 0.86 19.23 -18.80
N ALA A 65 1.74 18.47 -19.46
CA ALA A 65 1.98 17.07 -19.13
C ALA A 65 2.49 16.88 -17.68
N TYR A 66 3.31 17.81 -17.18
CA TYR A 66 3.75 17.79 -15.79
C TYR A 66 2.62 18.11 -14.80
N SER A 67 1.72 19.05 -15.13
CA SER A 67 0.55 19.34 -14.30
C SER A 67 -0.39 18.13 -14.22
N ASP A 68 -0.65 17.47 -15.35
CA ASP A 68 -1.47 16.26 -15.40
C ASP A 68 -0.85 15.12 -14.56
N LEU A 69 0.48 14.98 -14.57
CA LEU A 69 1.19 14.04 -13.71
C LEU A 69 0.98 14.35 -12.23
N LEU A 70 1.10 15.63 -11.82
CA LEU A 70 0.85 16.05 -10.44
C LEU A 70 -0.59 15.77 -10.01
N GLN A 71 -1.55 15.92 -10.91
CA GLN A 71 -2.95 15.57 -10.64
C GLN A 71 -3.10 14.08 -10.32
N SER A 72 -2.48 13.19 -11.08
CA SER A 72 -2.49 11.74 -10.79
C SER A 72 -1.84 11.41 -9.44
N ILE A 73 -0.72 12.05 -9.09
CA ILE A 73 -0.08 11.92 -7.76
C ILE A 73 -1.03 12.36 -6.65
N ASN A 74 -1.69 13.50 -6.82
CA ASN A 74 -2.63 14.04 -5.85
C ASN A 74 -3.86 13.13 -5.68
N ASN A 75 -4.33 12.50 -6.75
CA ASN A 75 -5.42 11.54 -6.68
C ASN A 75 -5.03 10.32 -5.82
N ILE A 76 -3.82 9.78 -6.00
CA ILE A 76 -3.31 8.69 -5.15
C ILE A 76 -3.20 9.13 -3.69
N LYS A 77 -2.65 10.33 -3.42
CA LYS A 77 -2.56 10.88 -2.06
C LYS A 77 -3.92 11.01 -1.38
N LYS A 78 -4.94 11.46 -2.13
CA LYS A 78 -6.32 11.57 -1.66
C LYS A 78 -6.91 10.21 -1.30
N THR A 79 -6.75 9.20 -2.16
CA THR A 79 -7.25 7.84 -1.90
C THR A 79 -6.60 7.21 -0.67
N LEU A 80 -5.29 7.38 -0.50
CA LEU A 80 -4.58 6.88 0.68
C LEU A 80 -4.83 7.72 1.94
N LYS A 81 -5.66 8.76 1.85
CA LYS A 81 -6.01 9.72 2.92
C LYS A 81 -4.83 10.11 3.81
N PHE A 82 -3.72 10.55 3.20
CA PHE A 82 -2.48 10.94 3.91
C PHE A 82 -2.67 11.94 5.07
N ASN A 83 -3.83 12.61 5.19
CA ASN A 83 -4.17 13.58 6.24
C ASN A 83 -5.62 13.46 6.78
N CYS A 84 -6.16 12.25 6.96
CA CYS A 84 -7.51 12.10 7.53
C CYS A 84 -7.53 12.41 9.04
N LEU A 85 -7.97 13.61 9.43
CA LEU A 85 -8.11 14.01 10.84
C LEU A 85 -9.42 13.54 11.48
N GLU A 86 -10.45 13.29 10.67
CA GLU A 86 -11.80 12.95 11.13
C GLU A 86 -12.00 11.43 11.37
N PHE A 87 -11.01 10.61 11.00
CA PHE A 87 -11.07 9.17 11.17
C PHE A 87 -10.64 8.77 12.58
N ASP A 88 -11.57 8.22 13.36
CA ASP A 88 -11.28 7.68 14.68
C ASP A 88 -10.58 6.32 14.56
N GLU A 89 -9.24 6.32 14.67
CA GLU A 89 -8.43 5.09 14.64
C GLU A 89 -8.70 4.19 15.88
N SER A 90 -9.13 4.77 17.01
CA SER A 90 -9.23 4.05 18.29
C SER A 90 -10.31 2.98 18.30
N GLN A 91 -11.37 3.16 17.49
CA GLN A 91 -12.45 2.18 17.36
C GLN A 91 -11.99 0.84 16.75
N PHE A 92 -10.80 0.78 16.14
CA PHE A 92 -10.24 -0.43 15.52
C PHE A 92 -9.00 -0.97 16.22
N ASP A 93 -8.48 -0.32 17.26
CA ASP A 93 -7.19 -0.66 17.86
C ASP A 93 -7.13 -2.08 18.44
N ASP A 94 -8.26 -2.59 18.93
CA ASP A 94 -8.38 -3.93 19.50
C ASP A 94 -8.19 -5.04 18.46
N MET A 95 -8.37 -4.78 17.15
CA MET A 95 -8.11 -5.77 16.11
C MET A 95 -6.61 -6.06 15.91
N PHE A 96 -5.73 -5.24 16.48
CA PHE A 96 -4.27 -5.43 16.42
C PHE A 96 -3.71 -6.07 17.69
N GLN A 97 -4.51 -6.23 18.73
CA GLN A 97 -4.10 -6.90 19.97
C GLN A 97 -4.26 -8.42 19.83
N VAL A 98 -3.71 -8.98 18.75
CA VAL A 98 -4.03 -10.32 18.29
C VAL A 98 -2.82 -11.24 18.35
N CYS A 99 -3.08 -12.48 18.76
CA CYS A 99 -2.15 -13.60 18.76
C CYS A 99 -0.87 -13.33 19.58
N SER A 100 -0.82 -13.84 20.81
CA SER A 100 0.24 -13.64 21.82
C SER A 100 1.65 -14.12 21.42
N SER A 101 1.90 -14.44 20.16
CA SER A 101 3.28 -14.64 19.71
C SER A 101 3.98 -13.28 19.71
N ASP A 102 5.03 -13.14 20.53
CA ASP A 102 5.86 -11.94 20.75
C ASP A 102 6.49 -11.30 19.48
N LYS A 103 6.14 -11.78 18.29
CA LYS A 103 6.81 -11.48 17.02
C LYS A 103 6.13 -10.40 16.19
N VAL A 104 4.87 -10.04 16.45
CA VAL A 104 4.14 -9.08 15.62
C VAL A 104 3.78 -7.85 16.42
N LYS A 105 4.60 -6.80 16.30
CA LYS A 105 4.27 -5.46 16.79
C LYS A 105 3.71 -4.65 15.63
N TYR A 106 2.45 -4.27 15.74
CA TYR A 106 1.79 -3.39 14.78
C TYR A 106 2.06 -1.94 15.16
N ASP A 107 3.04 -1.32 14.51
CA ASP A 107 3.31 0.10 14.68
C ASP A 107 2.22 0.98 14.01
N ILE A 108 2.28 2.29 14.27
CA ILE A 108 1.31 3.27 13.75
C ILE A 108 1.28 3.25 12.22
N LYS A 109 2.44 3.05 11.55
CA LYS A 109 2.52 3.03 10.09
C LYS A 109 1.74 1.83 9.54
N PHE A 110 1.99 0.66 10.09
CA PHE A 110 1.33 -0.59 9.67
C PHE A 110 -0.19 -0.52 9.86
N LYS A 111 -0.66 0.02 10.99
CA LYS A 111 -2.10 0.22 11.23
C LYS A 111 -2.73 1.12 10.16
N ARG A 112 -2.08 2.25 9.86
CA ARG A 112 -2.55 3.19 8.82
C ARG A 112 -2.54 2.59 7.43
N GLU A 113 -1.56 1.77 7.10
CA GLU A 113 -1.53 1.03 5.83
C GLU A 113 -2.74 0.08 5.71
N ILE A 114 -3.17 -0.56 6.79
CA ILE A 114 -4.37 -1.38 6.82
C ILE A 114 -5.63 -0.53 6.68
N TYR A 115 -5.74 0.59 7.39
CA TYR A 115 -6.89 1.49 7.23
C TYR A 115 -7.00 1.97 5.78
N ALA A 116 -5.90 2.40 5.18
CA ALA A 116 -5.84 2.83 3.80
C ALA A 116 -6.11 1.70 2.79
N SER A 117 -5.78 0.44 3.10
CA SER A 117 -6.06 -0.72 2.23
C SER A 117 -7.56 -0.99 2.02
N LEU A 118 -8.39 -0.41 2.88
CA LEU A 118 -9.85 -0.43 2.80
C LEU A 118 -10.41 0.99 2.65
N ASN A 119 -9.61 1.93 2.15
CA ASN A 119 -9.98 3.33 1.92
C ASN A 119 -10.58 4.03 3.17
N TYR A 120 -10.16 3.59 4.37
CA TYR A 120 -10.72 4.02 5.66
C TYR A 120 -12.25 3.91 5.71
N ASP A 121 -12.82 2.94 4.98
CA ASP A 121 -14.25 2.67 5.02
C ASP A 121 -14.60 1.98 6.35
N VAL A 122 -15.41 2.67 7.16
CA VAL A 122 -15.76 2.24 8.53
C VAL A 122 -16.45 0.88 8.52
N ASN A 123 -17.30 0.62 7.53
CA ASN A 123 -18.03 -0.64 7.42
C ASN A 123 -17.09 -1.81 7.09
N SER A 124 -16.22 -1.64 6.08
CA SER A 124 -15.24 -2.65 5.69
C SER A 124 -14.25 -2.93 6.82
N LEU A 125 -13.81 -1.89 7.53
CA LEU A 125 -12.94 -2.04 8.71
C LEU A 125 -13.66 -2.69 9.89
N GLY A 126 -14.94 -2.40 10.11
CA GLY A 126 -15.78 -3.08 11.09
C GLY A 126 -15.95 -4.57 10.79
N ASN A 127 -16.12 -4.92 9.51
CA ASN A 127 -16.17 -6.31 9.06
C ASN A 127 -14.83 -7.01 9.29
N LEU A 128 -13.71 -6.38 8.92
CA LEU A 128 -12.36 -6.88 9.19
C LEU A 128 -12.15 -7.13 10.69
N LYS A 129 -12.46 -6.15 11.54
CA LYS A 129 -12.37 -6.27 13.00
C LYS A 129 -13.19 -7.45 13.52
N THR A 130 -14.43 -7.61 13.05
CA THR A 130 -15.31 -8.71 13.46
C THR A 130 -14.71 -10.07 13.11
N ILE A 131 -14.21 -10.22 11.88
CA ILE A 131 -13.57 -11.44 11.39
C ILE A 131 -12.31 -11.76 12.20
N VAL A 132 -11.44 -10.76 12.39
CA VAL A 132 -10.18 -10.89 13.13
C VAL A 132 -10.46 -11.37 14.56
N LYS A 133 -11.36 -10.70 15.28
CA LYS A 133 -11.71 -11.09 16.65
C LYS A 133 -12.30 -12.50 16.70
N SER A 134 -13.16 -12.86 15.73
CA SER A 134 -13.77 -14.19 15.68
C SER A 134 -12.73 -15.29 15.47
N LEU A 135 -11.79 -15.09 14.55
CA LEU A 135 -10.71 -16.03 14.27
C LEU A 135 -9.74 -16.16 15.45
N VAL A 136 -9.37 -15.04 16.08
CA VAL A 136 -8.43 -15.02 17.22
C VAL A 136 -9.05 -15.66 18.46
N ASN A 137 -10.32 -15.34 18.76
CA ASN A 137 -11.05 -15.89 19.91
C ASN A 137 -11.28 -17.40 19.82
N SER A 138 -11.10 -18.01 18.64
CA SER A 138 -11.13 -19.47 18.50
C SER A 138 -9.98 -20.18 19.22
N GLY A 139 -8.90 -19.46 19.55
CA GLY A 139 -7.69 -20.00 20.17
C GLY A 139 -6.86 -20.91 19.24
N LYS A 140 -7.28 -21.11 17.99
CA LYS A 140 -6.57 -21.98 17.05
C LYS A 140 -5.40 -21.26 16.39
N LYS A 141 -4.22 -21.89 16.42
CA LYS A 141 -2.98 -21.34 15.84
C LYS A 141 -3.13 -21.01 14.35
N ASN A 142 -3.75 -21.87 13.56
CA ASN A 142 -3.96 -21.64 12.13
C ASN A 142 -4.86 -20.42 11.85
N CYS A 143 -5.85 -20.14 12.70
CA CYS A 143 -6.66 -18.92 12.59
C CYS A 143 -5.84 -17.67 12.90
N CYS A 144 -4.91 -17.76 13.85
CA CYS A 144 -3.93 -16.71 14.12
C CYS A 144 -2.99 -16.44 12.94
N ASP A 145 -2.39 -17.50 12.37
CA ASP A 145 -1.51 -17.39 11.21
C ASP A 145 -2.24 -16.80 9.99
N LEU A 146 -3.51 -17.15 9.81
CA LEU A 146 -4.39 -16.60 8.77
C LEU A 146 -4.63 -15.09 8.97
N VAL A 147 -4.96 -14.66 10.19
CA VAL A 147 -5.15 -13.23 10.52
C VAL A 147 -3.87 -12.44 10.26
N VAL A 148 -2.72 -12.94 10.73
CA VAL A 148 -1.42 -12.27 10.50
C VAL A 148 -1.14 -12.14 9.01
N THR A 149 -1.42 -13.19 8.23
CA THR A 149 -1.24 -13.17 6.77
C THR A 149 -2.17 -12.16 6.10
N LEU A 150 -3.45 -12.15 6.46
CA LEU A 150 -4.42 -11.19 5.94
C LEU A 150 -3.99 -9.75 6.21
N LEU A 151 -3.71 -9.40 7.47
CA LEU A 151 -3.29 -8.05 7.85
C LEU A 151 -2.00 -7.63 7.16
N ARG A 152 -1.05 -8.57 6.99
CA ARG A 152 0.19 -8.32 6.25
C ARG A 152 -0.06 -8.04 4.77
N TYR A 153 -0.93 -8.78 4.11
CA TYR A 153 -1.24 -8.55 2.69
C TYR A 153 -1.95 -7.20 2.49
N LEU A 154 -2.86 -6.85 3.38
CA LEU A 154 -3.51 -5.53 3.40
C LEU A 154 -2.47 -4.40 3.51
N SER A 155 -1.57 -4.48 4.49
CA SER A 155 -0.49 -3.50 4.66
C SER A 155 0.42 -3.42 3.42
N ILE A 156 0.90 -4.55 2.91
CA ILE A 156 1.79 -4.57 1.74
C ILE A 156 1.10 -3.98 0.49
N SER A 157 -0.20 -4.25 0.29
CA SER A 157 -0.94 -3.70 -0.85
C SER A 157 -0.93 -2.17 -0.86
N THR A 158 -1.13 -1.54 0.31
CA THR A 158 -1.02 -0.09 0.47
C THR A 158 0.43 0.37 0.37
N GLN A 159 1.37 -0.39 0.96
CA GLN A 159 2.78 -0.04 0.95
C GLN A 159 3.27 0.21 -0.49
N TYR A 160 2.99 -0.71 -1.43
CA TYR A 160 3.39 -0.55 -2.83
C TYR A 160 2.85 0.73 -3.47
N VAL A 161 1.64 1.16 -3.12
CA VAL A 161 1.06 2.41 -3.62
C VAL A 161 1.71 3.62 -2.94
N SER A 162 1.88 3.57 -1.62
CA SER A 162 2.45 4.67 -0.84
C SER A 162 3.92 4.95 -1.17
N ASP A 163 4.72 3.92 -1.43
CA ASP A 163 6.15 4.05 -1.75
C ASP A 163 6.38 4.85 -3.04
N ILE A 164 5.42 4.80 -3.98
CA ILE A 164 5.46 5.56 -5.24
C ILE A 164 5.44 7.07 -4.97
N ILE A 165 4.56 7.51 -4.08
CA ILE A 165 4.25 8.93 -3.83
C ILE A 165 4.86 9.49 -2.54
N ASN A 166 5.68 8.70 -1.84
CA ASN A 166 6.34 9.11 -0.62
C ASN A 166 7.34 10.24 -0.91
N GLU A 167 7.05 11.43 -0.38
CA GLU A 167 7.88 12.63 -0.58
C GLU A 167 9.31 12.50 -0.04
N LYS A 168 9.50 11.61 0.95
CA LYS A 168 10.82 11.26 1.53
C LYS A 168 11.37 9.95 0.97
N GLY A 169 10.66 9.31 0.04
CA GLY A 169 11.03 8.05 -0.57
C GLY A 169 12.03 8.20 -1.71
N VAL A 170 12.07 7.21 -2.60
CA VAL A 170 13.03 7.14 -3.71
C VAL A 170 12.41 7.30 -5.09
N ILE A 171 11.08 7.15 -5.22
CA ILE A 171 10.37 7.14 -6.51
C ILE A 171 9.94 8.57 -6.89
N LEU A 172 8.74 9.03 -6.55
CA LEU A 172 8.28 10.40 -6.85
C LEU A 172 8.52 11.35 -5.66
N ASN A 173 9.75 11.34 -5.15
CA ASN A 173 10.17 12.29 -4.11
C ASN A 173 10.34 13.71 -4.67
N VAL A 174 10.53 14.68 -3.77
CA VAL A 174 10.66 16.10 -4.13
C VAL A 174 11.80 16.35 -5.14
N ALA A 175 12.92 15.65 -5.01
CA ALA A 175 14.07 15.81 -5.90
C ALA A 175 13.75 15.33 -7.32
N ASN A 176 13.20 14.13 -7.47
CA ASN A 176 12.83 13.55 -8.77
C ASN A 176 11.74 14.38 -9.45
N LEU A 177 10.72 14.84 -8.71
CA LEU A 177 9.68 15.72 -9.26
C LEU A 177 10.27 17.04 -9.80
N ASN A 178 11.23 17.64 -9.10
CA ASN A 178 11.91 18.85 -9.56
C ASN A 178 12.72 18.62 -10.85
N ILE A 179 13.32 17.44 -11.03
CA ILE A 179 14.01 17.06 -12.27
C ILE A 179 12.99 16.90 -13.40
N LEU A 180 11.92 16.13 -13.16
CA LEU A 180 10.85 15.89 -14.14
C LEU A 180 10.19 17.19 -14.62
N LYS A 181 9.98 18.17 -13.72
CA LYS A 181 9.44 19.50 -14.07
C LYS A 181 10.28 20.25 -15.10
N ARG A 182 11.60 20.06 -15.07
CA ARG A 182 12.55 20.76 -15.94
C ARG A 182 12.77 20.03 -17.26
N ARG A 183 12.35 18.76 -17.36
CA ARG A 183 12.50 17.96 -18.57
C ARG A 183 11.35 18.25 -19.52
N ASP A 184 11.66 18.60 -20.76
CA ASP A 184 10.68 18.69 -21.84
C ASP A 184 10.43 17.32 -22.50
N ASN A 185 10.23 16.28 -21.67
CA ASN A 185 9.95 14.92 -22.15
C ASN A 185 8.46 14.61 -21.99
N VAL A 186 7.66 15.18 -22.88
CA VAL A 186 6.19 15.07 -22.85
C VAL A 186 5.73 13.62 -22.86
N ASP A 187 6.30 12.78 -23.71
CA ASP A 187 5.88 11.37 -23.84
C ASP A 187 6.26 10.55 -22.61
N GLY A 188 7.44 10.82 -22.02
CA GLY A 188 7.85 10.23 -20.75
C GLY A 188 6.92 10.59 -19.59
N LEU A 189 6.52 11.86 -19.48
CA LEU A 189 5.58 12.33 -18.46
C LEU A 189 4.19 11.71 -18.65
N ARG A 190 3.71 11.58 -19.89
CA ARG A 190 2.43 10.93 -20.21
C ARG A 190 2.42 9.44 -19.90
N ASP A 191 3.51 8.73 -20.21
CA ASP A 191 3.66 7.31 -19.85
C ASP A 191 3.64 7.14 -18.33
N LEU A 192 4.42 7.96 -17.61
CA LEU A 192 4.46 7.94 -16.15
C LEU A 192 3.09 8.22 -15.53
N LYS A 193 2.37 9.22 -16.05
CA LYS A 193 0.98 9.51 -15.66
C LYS A 193 0.07 8.30 -15.86
N SER A 194 0.11 7.68 -17.05
CA SER A 194 -0.71 6.50 -17.35
C SER A 194 -0.45 5.34 -16.38
N LYS A 195 0.81 5.12 -15.98
CA LYS A 195 1.14 4.12 -14.97
C LYS A 195 0.59 4.46 -13.58
N LEU A 196 0.62 5.74 -13.17
CA LEU A 196 0.00 6.18 -11.91
C LEU A 196 -1.52 6.01 -11.92
N ASP A 197 -2.17 6.36 -13.03
CA ASP A 197 -3.62 6.15 -13.18
C ASP A 197 -3.97 4.65 -13.10
N THR A 198 -3.10 3.79 -13.64
CA THR A 198 -3.24 2.33 -13.55
C THR A 198 -3.07 1.83 -12.11
N VAL A 199 -2.11 2.37 -11.34
CA VAL A 199 -1.96 2.07 -9.90
C VAL A 199 -3.24 2.39 -9.14
N LEU A 200 -3.81 3.57 -9.37
CA LEU A 200 -5.04 3.98 -8.72
C LEU A 200 -6.21 3.05 -9.08
N LEU A 201 -6.34 2.70 -10.37
CA LEU A 201 -7.36 1.77 -10.85
C LEU A 201 -7.23 0.40 -10.19
N GLN A 202 -6.02 -0.18 -10.15
CA GLN A 202 -5.78 -1.49 -9.54
C GLN A 202 -6.00 -1.47 -8.03
N HIS A 203 -5.55 -0.43 -7.34
CA HIS A 203 -5.78 -0.28 -5.90
C HIS A 203 -7.28 -0.23 -5.59
N ASN A 204 -8.06 0.58 -6.31
CA ASN A 204 -9.51 0.67 -6.10
C ASN A 204 -10.23 -0.64 -6.41
N ALA A 205 -9.81 -1.35 -7.47
CA ALA A 205 -10.34 -2.67 -7.80
C ALA A 205 -10.06 -3.69 -6.68
N LEU A 206 -8.85 -3.66 -6.10
CA LEU A 206 -8.46 -4.50 -4.99
C LEU A 206 -9.28 -4.18 -3.73
N VAL A 207 -9.42 -2.90 -3.38
CA VAL A 207 -10.25 -2.44 -2.25
C VAL A 207 -11.67 -2.99 -2.38
N ASN A 208 -12.31 -2.84 -3.54
CA ASN A 208 -13.66 -3.35 -3.79
C ASN A 208 -13.76 -4.87 -3.61
N LYS A 209 -12.80 -5.64 -4.14
CA LYS A 209 -12.76 -7.10 -3.95
C LYS A 209 -12.62 -7.47 -2.48
N LEU A 210 -11.74 -6.79 -1.75
CA LEU A 210 -11.53 -7.01 -0.33
C LEU A 210 -12.80 -6.72 0.48
N SER A 211 -13.47 -5.58 0.24
CA SER A 211 -14.73 -5.24 0.92
C SER A 211 -15.81 -6.31 0.72
N VAL A 212 -15.98 -6.82 -0.51
CA VAL A 212 -16.94 -7.91 -0.80
C VAL A 212 -16.55 -9.21 -0.08
N ILE A 213 -15.27 -9.55 -0.03
CA ILE A 213 -14.78 -10.74 0.68
C ILE A 213 -15.07 -10.61 2.19
N LEU A 214 -14.82 -9.44 2.77
CA LEU A 214 -15.06 -9.18 4.19
C LEU A 214 -16.55 -9.22 4.52
N GLU A 215 -17.40 -8.58 3.72
CA GLU A 215 -18.86 -8.62 3.87
C GLU A 215 -19.38 -10.07 3.81
N ARG A 216 -18.96 -10.84 2.80
CA ARG A 216 -19.35 -12.25 2.68
C ARG A 216 -18.86 -13.11 3.84
N SER A 217 -17.68 -12.82 4.37
CA SER A 217 -17.14 -13.52 5.55
C SER A 217 -17.98 -13.26 6.81
N VAL A 218 -18.50 -12.04 6.97
CA VAL A 218 -19.43 -11.71 8.06
C VAL A 218 -20.79 -12.40 7.86
N GLY A 219 -21.28 -12.51 6.62
CA GLY A 219 -22.47 -13.31 6.30
C GLY A 219 -22.30 -14.78 6.71
N ILE A 220 -21.19 -15.41 6.30
CA ILE A 220 -20.84 -16.78 6.70
C ILE A 220 -20.77 -16.94 8.22
N TYR A 221 -20.21 -15.95 8.94
CA TYR A 221 -20.20 -15.94 10.40
C TYR A 221 -21.60 -15.92 11.01
N SER A 222 -22.53 -15.23 10.38
CA SER A 222 -23.88 -15.05 10.90
C SER A 222 -24.72 -16.32 10.71
N ASP A 223 -24.54 -17.02 9.59
CA ASP A 223 -25.41 -18.14 9.15
C ASP A 223 -25.10 -19.50 9.79
N ALA A 224 -23.88 -19.72 10.30
CA ALA A 224 -23.51 -21.02 10.86
C ALA A 224 -24.10 -21.27 12.27
N ALA A 225 -24.39 -22.54 12.58
CA ALA A 225 -25.14 -22.92 13.79
C ALA A 225 -24.35 -22.76 15.09
N ASP A 226 -23.04 -23.00 15.07
CA ASP A 226 -22.16 -22.96 16.24
C ASP A 226 -20.83 -22.25 15.96
N LEU A 227 -20.16 -21.78 17.02
CA LEU A 227 -18.91 -21.00 16.92
C LEU A 227 -17.79 -21.75 16.20
N GLN A 228 -17.68 -23.07 16.37
CA GLN A 228 -16.62 -23.86 15.77
C GLN A 228 -16.82 -23.99 14.26
N SER A 229 -18.06 -24.24 13.83
CA SER A 229 -18.46 -24.25 12.43
C SER A 229 -18.30 -22.88 11.77
N LYS A 230 -18.66 -21.80 12.47
CA LYS A 230 -18.45 -20.40 12.03
C LYS A 230 -16.98 -20.12 11.72
N VAL A 231 -16.11 -20.39 12.70
CA VAL A 231 -14.67 -20.17 12.57
C VAL A 231 -14.08 -21.04 11.45
N GLY A 232 -14.51 -22.30 11.36
CA GLY A 232 -14.06 -23.23 10.31
C GLY A 232 -14.40 -22.73 8.91
N ALA A 233 -15.67 -22.36 8.68
CA ALA A 233 -16.15 -21.90 7.38
C ALA A 233 -15.43 -20.60 6.94
N ILE A 234 -15.28 -19.63 7.83
CA ILE A 234 -14.56 -18.37 7.52
C ILE A 234 -13.09 -18.64 7.26
N SER A 235 -12.45 -19.51 8.04
CA SER A 235 -11.04 -19.83 7.86
C SER A 235 -10.80 -20.45 6.48
N ILE A 236 -11.65 -21.38 6.04
CA ILE A 236 -11.57 -22.01 4.72
C ILE A 236 -11.81 -20.97 3.62
N TYR A 237 -12.87 -20.16 3.77
CA TYR A 237 -13.21 -19.14 2.78
C TYR A 237 -12.08 -18.13 2.60
N LEU A 238 -11.61 -17.50 3.68
CA LEU A 238 -10.53 -16.52 3.62
C LEU A 238 -9.21 -17.13 3.13
N SER A 239 -8.87 -18.34 3.57
CA SER A 239 -7.65 -19.01 3.11
C SER A 239 -7.64 -19.20 1.59
N SER A 240 -8.79 -19.55 0.99
CA SER A 240 -8.88 -19.65 -0.47
C SER A 240 -8.75 -18.28 -1.15
N MET A 241 -9.37 -17.24 -0.58
CA MET A 241 -9.34 -15.87 -1.12
C MET A 241 -7.97 -15.19 -1.01
N ILE A 242 -7.12 -15.59 -0.08
CA ILE A 242 -5.75 -15.04 0.06
C ILE A 242 -4.65 -16.04 -0.34
N SER A 243 -5.02 -17.19 -0.89
CA SER A 243 -4.06 -18.17 -1.40
C SER A 243 -3.21 -17.58 -2.53
N ARG A 244 -2.05 -18.19 -2.83
CA ARG A 244 -1.15 -17.67 -3.88
C ARG A 244 -1.78 -17.65 -5.27
N ASP A 245 -2.73 -18.54 -5.51
CA ASP A 245 -3.43 -18.63 -6.80
C ASP A 245 -4.65 -17.69 -6.85
N SER A 246 -4.90 -16.92 -5.78
CA SER A 246 -6.06 -16.04 -5.70
C SER A 246 -5.86 -14.74 -6.47
N ASP A 247 -6.98 -14.18 -6.92
CA ASP A 247 -7.05 -12.84 -7.50
C ASP A 247 -6.46 -11.76 -6.60
N ILE A 248 -6.63 -11.87 -5.28
CA ILE A 248 -6.11 -10.91 -4.30
C ILE A 248 -4.59 -10.98 -4.27
N TYR A 249 -4.03 -12.19 -4.16
CA TYR A 249 -2.59 -12.37 -4.12
C TYR A 249 -1.95 -11.89 -5.43
N ASN A 250 -2.51 -12.30 -6.56
CA ASN A 250 -2.02 -11.91 -7.88
C ASN A 250 -2.12 -10.40 -8.12
N GLY A 251 -3.18 -9.75 -7.63
CA GLY A 251 -3.32 -8.29 -7.69
C GLY A 251 -2.25 -7.54 -6.87
N ILE A 252 -1.66 -8.16 -5.85
CA ILE A 252 -0.64 -7.54 -5.00
C ILE A 252 0.78 -7.88 -5.47
N PHE A 253 1.08 -9.17 -5.69
CA PHE A 253 2.45 -9.71 -5.68
C PHE A 253 2.97 -10.26 -7.01
N ASN A 254 2.19 -10.32 -8.09
CA ASN A 254 2.65 -11.05 -9.27
C ASN A 254 3.76 -10.29 -10.02
N PRO A 255 5.04 -10.76 -10.00
CA PRO A 255 6.14 -10.05 -10.65
C PRO A 255 6.33 -10.47 -12.12
N PHE A 256 5.60 -11.51 -12.57
CA PHE A 256 5.71 -12.07 -13.93
C PHE A 256 4.72 -11.42 -14.91
N ASP A 257 3.94 -10.44 -14.46
CA ASP A 257 2.94 -9.73 -15.28
C ASP A 257 3.54 -8.85 -16.40
N ALA A 258 4.86 -8.66 -16.44
CA ALA A 258 5.53 -7.77 -17.40
C ALA A 258 5.26 -8.11 -18.88
N SER A 259 4.72 -9.29 -19.20
CA SER A 259 4.37 -9.74 -20.55
C SER A 259 2.90 -9.56 -20.93
N VAL A 260 2.02 -9.22 -19.98
CA VAL A 260 0.58 -9.06 -20.19
C VAL A 260 0.25 -7.57 -20.05
N GLY A 261 -0.42 -6.97 -21.03
CA GLY A 261 -0.60 -5.51 -21.13
C GLY A 261 -0.99 -4.80 -19.81
N ALA A 262 -0.66 -3.50 -19.72
CA ALA A 262 -0.67 -2.68 -18.49
C ALA A 262 -1.90 -2.83 -17.56
N ASN A 263 -3.06 -3.20 -18.10
CA ASN A 263 -4.32 -3.37 -17.36
C ASN A 263 -4.38 -4.64 -16.47
N LYS A 264 -3.34 -5.49 -16.45
CA LYS A 264 -3.27 -6.69 -15.60
C LYS A 264 -2.07 -6.74 -14.66
N LEU A 265 -1.27 -5.67 -14.59
CA LEU A 265 -0.11 -5.65 -13.70
C LEU A 265 -0.54 -5.59 -12.23
N SER A 266 0.11 -6.41 -11.38
CA SER A 266 0.02 -6.29 -9.93
C SER A 266 0.55 -4.95 -9.40
N LEU A 267 0.16 -4.59 -8.18
CA LEU A 267 0.66 -3.39 -7.50
C LEU A 267 2.19 -3.40 -7.35
N GLN A 268 2.78 -4.56 -7.06
CA GLN A 268 4.24 -4.71 -7.02
C GLN A 268 4.88 -4.43 -8.39
N SER A 269 4.33 -5.01 -9.46
CA SER A 269 4.84 -4.82 -10.82
C SER A 269 4.71 -3.36 -11.28
N LEU A 270 3.61 -2.70 -10.95
CA LEU A 270 3.41 -1.27 -11.25
C LEU A 270 4.38 -0.39 -10.48
N ASN A 271 4.58 -0.65 -9.18
CA ASN A 271 5.56 0.07 -8.36
C ASN A 271 6.97 0.00 -9.00
N PHE A 272 7.40 -1.20 -9.40
CA PHE A 272 8.69 -1.39 -10.05
C PHE A 272 8.78 -0.74 -11.43
N ALA A 273 7.73 -0.84 -12.25
CA ALA A 273 7.68 -0.21 -13.57
C ALA A 273 7.76 1.32 -13.49
N ILE A 274 7.10 1.91 -12.49
CA ILE A 274 7.16 3.35 -12.21
C ILE A 274 8.56 3.73 -11.72
N MET A 275 9.15 2.98 -10.79
CA MET A 275 10.52 3.23 -10.32
C MET A 275 11.51 3.26 -11.49
N LYS A 276 11.49 2.24 -12.35
CA LYS A 276 12.32 2.20 -13.56
C LYS A 276 12.07 3.38 -14.49
N LYS A 277 10.82 3.77 -14.69
CA LYS A 277 10.49 4.91 -15.57
C LYS A 277 10.99 6.22 -14.99
N VAL A 278 10.88 6.41 -13.68
CA VAL A 278 11.44 7.59 -13.00
C VAL A 278 12.96 7.63 -13.15
N GLU A 279 13.66 6.51 -12.91
CA GLU A 279 15.11 6.44 -13.09
C GLU A 279 15.56 6.76 -14.53
N GLU A 280 14.81 6.30 -15.53
CA GLU A 280 15.06 6.63 -16.94
C GLU A 280 14.91 8.14 -17.21
N LEU A 281 13.88 8.76 -16.63
CA LEU A 281 13.56 10.17 -16.85
C LEU A 281 14.40 11.13 -16.01
N THR A 282 15.05 10.66 -14.93
CA THR A 282 15.87 11.50 -14.05
C THR A 282 17.37 11.37 -14.27
N LYS A 283 17.84 10.34 -14.99
CA LYS A 283 19.20 10.24 -15.53
C LYS A 283 19.41 11.20 -16.68
#